data_AF-A0A822CJQ1-F1
#
_entry.id   AF-A0A822CJQ1-F1
#
_cell.length_a   1.000
_cell.length_b   1.000
_cell.length_c   1.000
_cell.angle_alpha   90.00
_cell.angle_beta   90.00
_cell.angle_gamma   90.00
#
_symmetry.space_group_name_H-M   'P 1'
#
loop_
_entity.id
_entity.type
_entity.pdbx_description
1 polymer ?
#
loop_
_entity_poly.entity_id
_entity_poly.type
_entity_poly.pdbx_seq_one_letter_code
_entity_poly.pdbx_strand_id
1 'polypeptide(L)'
;MFSDESTFFIHRNKNVTKIWRTARERITSDCIQAVQSGAAKVGFWGVISAQGTGCCKLYSQNMNSQLYANVIQNDLIPSINMWQLEANGIYQQDNATYHKSRDIIALFEDLSINILPWPAKSPDLNPMEHLWAIIDKKLKKTPIRTIQELNERLRIEWLSVESTVCAKLIKSMPIRIAQCIKAKGGAIDK
;
A
#
# COMPACT_ATOMS: atom_id res chain seq x y z
N MET A 1 -3.54 -7.65 -11.64
CA MET A 1 -3.85 -6.52 -10.73
C MET A 1 -2.94 -6.62 -9.52
N PHE A 2 -2.58 -5.50 -8.92
CA PHE A 2 -1.79 -5.44 -7.70
C PHE A 2 -2.60 -4.76 -6.61
N SER A 3 -2.57 -5.31 -5.41
CA SER A 3 -3.27 -4.77 -4.24
C SER A 3 -2.32 -4.73 -3.06
N ASP A 4 -2.61 -3.83 -2.12
CA ASP A 4 -1.83 -3.70 -0.90
C ASP A 4 -2.59 -2.90 0.16
N GLU A 5 -2.19 -3.06 1.42
CA GLU A 5 -2.64 -2.22 2.52
C GLU A 5 -1.53 -1.30 3.01
N SER A 6 -1.89 -0.03 3.26
CA SER A 6 -1.00 0.93 3.91
C SER A 6 -1.69 1.61 5.08
N THR A 7 -0.89 2.09 6.03
CA THR A 7 -1.37 2.83 7.20
C THR A 7 -0.88 4.26 7.16
N PHE A 8 -1.83 5.20 7.12
CA PHE A 8 -1.58 6.64 7.15
C PHE A 8 -1.89 7.21 8.52
N PHE A 9 -1.20 8.28 8.90
CA PHE A 9 -1.30 8.92 10.22
C PHE A 9 -1.52 10.41 10.05
N ILE A 10 -2.39 11.03 10.87
CA ILE A 10 -2.60 12.49 10.89
C ILE A 10 -1.31 13.21 11.31
N HIS A 11 -0.62 12.64 12.31
CA HIS A 11 0.61 13.19 12.86
C HIS A 11 1.70 12.14 12.81
N ARG A 12 2.45 12.11 11.71
CA ARG A 12 3.80 11.57 11.74
C ARG A 12 4.75 12.74 11.70
N ASN A 13 5.22 13.14 12.87
CA ASN A 13 6.45 13.91 12.97
C ASN A 13 7.60 12.98 12.55
N LYS A 14 7.71 12.75 11.24
CA LYS A 14 8.82 12.03 10.59
C LYS A 14 9.84 13.02 10.01
N ASN A 15 9.64 14.32 10.21
CA ASN A 15 10.70 15.29 10.00
C ASN A 15 11.73 15.07 11.11
N VAL A 16 12.59 14.08 10.89
CA VAL A 16 13.83 13.91 11.62
C VAL A 16 14.71 15.06 11.17
N THR A 17 14.76 16.11 11.97
CA THR A 17 15.77 17.14 11.80
C THR A 17 17.13 16.48 12.02
N LYS A 18 17.98 16.46 10.98
CA LYS A 18 19.36 15.99 11.14
C LYS A 18 20.11 17.01 11.99
N ILE A 19 20.65 16.58 13.12
CA ILE A 19 21.44 17.41 14.03
C ILE A 19 22.90 16.94 13.94
N TRP A 20 23.83 17.87 13.77
CA TRP A 20 25.26 17.59 13.83
C TRP A 20 25.74 17.75 15.27
N ARG A 21 26.57 16.81 15.76
CA ARG A 21 27.16 16.84 17.10
C ARG A 21 28.59 16.32 17.09
N THR A 22 29.39 16.72 18.04
CA THR A 22 30.71 16.11 18.27
C THR A 22 30.59 14.84 19.12
N ALA A 23 31.56 13.91 19.01
CA ALA A 23 31.47 12.60 19.66
C ALA A 23 31.41 12.64 21.20
N ARG A 24 31.73 13.79 21.82
CA ARG A 24 31.74 13.98 23.28
C ARG A 24 30.51 14.72 23.82
N GLU A 25 29.62 15.18 22.95
CA GLU A 25 28.42 15.93 23.35
C GLU A 25 27.34 15.00 23.90
N ARG A 26 26.81 15.36 25.08
CA ARG A 26 25.73 14.63 25.75
C ARG A 26 24.44 14.75 24.94
N ILE A 27 23.69 13.64 24.86
CA ILE A 27 22.34 13.66 24.26
C ILE A 27 21.41 14.43 25.20
N THR A 28 20.95 15.61 24.78
CA THR A 28 19.94 16.41 25.50
C THR A 28 18.54 16.11 24.96
N SER A 29 17.50 16.51 25.70
CA SER A 29 16.10 16.36 25.28
C SER A 29 15.81 17.01 23.92
N ASP A 30 16.52 18.08 23.58
CA ASP A 30 16.38 18.79 22.30
C ASP A 30 16.92 17.96 21.11
N CYS A 31 17.73 16.94 21.39
CA CYS A 31 18.27 16.01 20.40
C CYS A 31 17.36 14.78 20.17
N ILE A 32 16.28 14.64 20.94
CA ILE A 32 15.43 13.46 20.96
C ILE A 32 14.03 13.87 20.52
N GLN A 33 13.63 13.42 19.34
CA GLN A 33 12.24 13.54 18.91
C GLN A 33 11.44 12.42 19.56
N ALA A 34 10.56 12.76 20.50
CA ALA A 34 9.64 11.79 21.08
C ALA A 34 8.72 11.23 19.98
N VAL A 35 8.70 9.91 19.84
CA VAL A 35 7.72 9.23 18.99
C VAL A 35 6.38 9.30 19.73
N GLN A 36 5.47 10.18 19.30
CA GLN A 36 4.13 10.22 19.88
C GLN A 36 3.41 8.89 19.58
N SER A 37 3.21 8.06 20.61
CA SER A 37 2.27 6.94 20.55
C SER A 37 0.84 7.49 20.61
N GLY A 38 -0.06 6.98 19.77
CA GLY A 38 -1.48 7.38 19.78
C GLY A 38 -1.90 8.36 18.69
N ALA A 39 -1.02 8.66 17.72
CA ALA A 39 -1.45 9.39 16.52
C ALA A 39 -2.57 8.63 15.81
N ALA A 40 -3.70 9.31 15.58
CA ALA A 40 -4.82 8.75 14.86
C ALA A 40 -4.36 8.22 13.49
N LYS A 41 -4.71 6.97 13.23
CA LYS A 41 -4.30 6.23 12.04
C LYS A 41 -5.51 5.78 11.24
N VAL A 42 -5.30 5.63 9.95
CA VAL A 42 -6.28 5.11 8.99
C VAL A 42 -5.59 4.03 8.17
N GLY A 43 -6.19 2.84 8.15
CA GLY A 43 -5.84 1.80 7.20
C GLY A 43 -6.45 2.12 5.83
N PHE A 44 -5.68 1.91 4.79
CA PHE A 44 -6.06 2.12 3.40
C PHE A 44 -5.76 0.83 2.64
N TRP A 45 -6.77 0.22 2.04
CA TRP A 45 -6.62 -0.81 1.01
C TRP A 45 -6.90 -0.22 -0.36
N GLY A 46 -6.08 -0.56 -1.35
CA GLY A 46 -6.29 -0.14 -2.73
C GLY A 46 -5.81 -1.20 -3.72
N VAL A 47 -6.39 -1.17 -4.92
CA VAL A 47 -6.03 -2.03 -6.04
C VAL A 47 -5.73 -1.21 -7.28
N ILE A 48 -4.72 -1.62 -8.05
CA ILE A 48 -4.38 -1.01 -9.33
C ILE A 48 -4.29 -2.03 -10.46
N SER A 49 -4.56 -1.56 -11.67
CA SER A 49 -4.31 -2.25 -12.93
C SER A 49 -3.55 -1.32 -13.89
N ALA A 50 -3.19 -1.83 -15.07
CA ALA A 50 -2.54 -0.99 -16.08
C ALA A 50 -3.47 0.11 -16.60
N GLN A 51 -4.79 -0.03 -16.39
CA GLN A 51 -5.79 0.95 -16.75
C GLN A 51 -5.92 2.08 -15.72
N GLY A 52 -5.39 1.93 -14.50
CA GLY A 52 -5.42 2.96 -13.47
C GLY A 52 -5.68 2.43 -12.06
N THR A 53 -6.12 3.32 -11.17
CA THR A 53 -6.55 2.99 -9.81
C THR A 53 -7.97 2.44 -9.79
N GLY A 54 -8.19 1.41 -8.99
CA GLY A 54 -9.51 0.83 -8.76
C GLY A 54 -10.22 1.50 -7.58
N CYS A 55 -11.26 0.84 -7.08
CA CYS A 55 -11.87 1.19 -5.81
C CYS A 55 -10.86 1.05 -4.65
N CYS A 56 -11.16 1.70 -3.54
CA CYS A 56 -10.33 1.70 -2.34
C CYS A 56 -11.17 1.68 -1.08
N LYS A 57 -10.65 1.04 -0.03
CA LYS A 57 -11.29 0.98 1.28
C LYS A 57 -10.46 1.70 2.33
N LEU A 58 -11.09 2.65 3.02
CA LEU A 58 -10.55 3.23 4.25
C LEU A 58 -11.19 2.52 5.45
N TYR A 59 -10.38 2.18 6.45
CA TYR A 59 -10.84 1.48 7.64
C TYR A 59 -10.03 1.89 8.88
N SER A 60 -10.67 1.85 10.05
CA SER A 60 -10.06 2.26 11.34
C SER A 60 -9.61 1.08 12.20
N GLN A 61 -10.21 -0.09 12.02
CA GLN A 61 -9.88 -1.32 12.75
C GLN A 61 -8.65 -2.04 12.16
N ASN A 62 -8.14 -3.07 12.83
CA ASN A 62 -7.11 -3.92 12.22
C ASN A 62 -7.75 -4.79 11.13
N MET A 63 -7.00 -5.02 10.04
CA MET A 63 -7.45 -5.90 8.96
C MET A 63 -7.54 -7.35 9.47
N ASN A 64 -8.63 -8.02 9.14
CA ASN A 64 -8.86 -9.43 9.41
C ASN A 64 -9.54 -10.09 8.20
N SER A 65 -9.68 -11.41 8.19
CA SER A 65 -10.24 -12.13 7.04
C SER A 65 -11.68 -11.71 6.69
N GLN A 66 -12.51 -11.39 7.68
CA GLN A 66 -13.90 -10.96 7.43
C GLN A 66 -13.97 -9.58 6.76
N LEU A 67 -13.20 -8.62 7.27
CA LEU A 67 -13.09 -7.29 6.66
C LEU A 67 -12.46 -7.39 5.28
N TYR A 68 -11.47 -8.26 5.10
CA TYR A 68 -10.84 -8.48 3.80
C TYR A 68 -11.81 -9.11 2.79
N ALA A 69 -12.66 -10.05 3.20
CA ALA A 69 -13.72 -10.59 2.34
C ALA A 69 -14.71 -9.48 1.92
N ASN A 70 -15.08 -8.58 2.84
CA ASN A 70 -15.91 -7.42 2.54
C ASN A 70 -15.23 -6.49 1.50
N VAL A 71 -13.92 -6.27 1.62
CA VAL A 71 -13.13 -5.50 0.66
C VAL A 71 -13.13 -6.16 -0.72
N ILE A 72 -12.95 -7.48 -0.80
CA ILE A 72 -12.99 -8.19 -2.07
C ILE A 72 -14.36 -7.99 -2.73
N GLN A 73 -15.45 -8.21 -1.99
CA GLN A 73 -16.80 -8.15 -2.54
C GLN A 73 -17.22 -6.73 -2.96
N ASN A 74 -16.91 -5.72 -2.14
CA ASN A 74 -17.42 -4.37 -2.32
C ASN A 74 -16.46 -3.42 -3.03
N ASP A 75 -15.17 -3.76 -3.11
CA ASP A 75 -14.15 -2.88 -3.69
C ASP A 75 -13.40 -3.59 -4.85
N LEU A 76 -12.97 -4.85 -4.70
CA LEU A 76 -12.25 -5.56 -5.77
C LEU A 76 -13.16 -5.93 -6.95
N ILE A 77 -14.31 -6.58 -6.71
CA ILE A 77 -15.23 -6.99 -7.78
C ILE A 77 -15.69 -5.78 -8.61
N PRO A 78 -16.12 -4.65 -8.01
CA PRO A 78 -16.46 -3.46 -8.79
C PRO A 78 -15.28 -2.91 -9.60
N SER A 79 -14.04 -3.00 -9.09
CA SER A 79 -12.84 -2.60 -9.84
C SER A 79 -12.62 -3.47 -11.07
N ILE A 80 -12.80 -4.79 -10.94
CA ILE A 80 -12.70 -5.74 -12.05
C ILE A 80 -13.74 -5.43 -13.13
N ASN A 81 -14.99 -5.19 -12.72
CA ASN A 81 -16.09 -4.85 -13.62
C ASN A 81 -15.85 -3.50 -14.32
N MET A 82 -15.35 -2.50 -13.57
CA MET A 82 -15.01 -1.17 -14.12
C MET A 82 -13.94 -1.28 -15.21
N TRP A 83 -12.95 -2.14 -15.02
CA TRP A 83 -11.89 -2.38 -15.99
C TRP A 83 -12.25 -3.40 -17.08
N GLN A 84 -13.43 -4.00 -17.02
CA GLN A 84 -13.89 -5.06 -17.92
C GLN A 84 -12.84 -6.17 -18.07
N LEU A 85 -12.18 -6.54 -16.97
CA LEU A 85 -11.17 -7.59 -17.00
C LEU A 85 -11.84 -8.96 -17.08
N GLU A 86 -11.26 -9.84 -17.89
CA GLU A 86 -11.73 -11.21 -18.04
C GLU A 86 -11.51 -12.04 -16.77
N ALA A 87 -12.32 -13.10 -16.61
CA ALA A 87 -12.32 -14.03 -15.48
C ALA A 87 -11.09 -14.95 -15.41
N ASN A 88 -9.97 -14.57 -16.00
CA ASN A 88 -8.68 -15.28 -15.92
C ASN A 88 -7.57 -14.37 -15.37
N GLY A 89 -7.94 -13.20 -14.85
CA GLY A 89 -7.01 -12.21 -14.34
C GLY A 89 -6.13 -12.74 -13.20
N ILE A 90 -4.85 -12.37 -13.24
CA ILE A 90 -3.91 -12.63 -12.15
C ILE A 90 -4.06 -11.52 -11.12
N TYR A 91 -4.32 -11.89 -9.87
CA TYR A 91 -4.40 -10.99 -8.72
C TYR A 91 -3.22 -11.20 -7.78
N GLN A 92 -2.51 -10.10 -7.49
CA GLN A 92 -1.43 -10.11 -6.52
C GLN A 92 -1.90 -9.52 -5.19
N GLN A 93 -1.65 -10.28 -4.12
CA GLN A 93 -1.75 -9.87 -2.72
C GLN A 93 -0.49 -10.36 -1.99
N ASP A 94 -0.21 -9.83 -0.80
CA ASP A 94 0.96 -10.24 -0.03
C ASP A 94 0.70 -11.58 0.72
N ASN A 95 1.63 -11.96 1.59
CA ASN A 95 1.56 -13.22 2.34
C ASN A 95 0.97 -13.08 3.75
N ALA A 96 0.22 -12.02 4.05
CA ALA A 96 -0.43 -11.83 5.33
C ALA A 96 -1.34 -13.02 5.68
N THR A 97 -1.43 -13.33 6.97
CA THR A 97 -2.14 -14.53 7.45
C THR A 97 -3.61 -14.52 7.08
N TYR A 98 -4.27 -13.36 7.08
CA TYR A 98 -5.68 -13.22 6.71
C TYR A 98 -5.96 -13.41 5.22
N HIS A 99 -4.97 -13.22 4.34
CA HIS A 99 -5.11 -13.53 2.91
C HIS A 99 -5.13 -15.04 2.62
N LYS A 100 -4.62 -15.85 3.55
CA LYS A 100 -4.50 -17.31 3.42
C LYS A 100 -5.60 -18.06 4.17
N SER A 101 -6.59 -17.37 4.72
CA SER A 101 -7.73 -18.05 5.33
C SER A 101 -8.53 -18.81 4.28
N ARG A 102 -9.09 -19.96 4.67
CA ARG A 102 -9.87 -20.83 3.78
C ARG A 102 -10.98 -20.07 3.05
N ASP A 103 -11.71 -19.22 3.76
CA ASP A 103 -12.81 -18.43 3.21
C ASP A 103 -12.37 -17.47 2.09
N ILE A 104 -11.15 -16.93 2.19
CA ILE A 104 -10.60 -16.00 1.19
C ILE A 104 -10.13 -16.77 -0.04
N ILE A 105 -9.49 -17.93 0.16
CA ILE A 105 -9.07 -18.80 -0.94
C ILE A 105 -10.30 -19.27 -1.72
N ALA A 106 -11.33 -19.77 -1.02
CA ALA A 106 -12.59 -20.19 -1.63
C ALA A 106 -13.27 -19.03 -2.38
N LEU A 107 -13.28 -17.82 -1.81
CA LEU A 107 -13.83 -16.64 -2.48
C LEU A 107 -13.11 -16.31 -3.80
N PHE A 108 -11.77 -16.42 -3.86
CA PHE A 108 -11.04 -16.21 -5.10
C PHE A 108 -11.28 -17.32 -6.13
N GLU A 109 -11.44 -18.57 -5.68
CA GLU A 109 -11.83 -19.71 -6.53
C GLU A 109 -13.22 -19.50 -7.15
N ASP A 110 -14.21 -19.09 -6.35
CA ASP A 110 -15.57 -18.77 -6.82
C ASP A 110 -15.58 -17.63 -7.83
N LEU A 111 -14.69 -16.65 -7.68
CA LEU A 111 -14.52 -15.54 -8.61
C LEU A 111 -13.69 -15.91 -9.86
N SER A 112 -13.16 -17.12 -9.94
CA SER A 112 -12.23 -17.57 -11.00
C SER A 112 -10.97 -16.69 -11.11
N ILE A 113 -10.52 -16.10 -10.01
CA ILE A 113 -9.35 -15.22 -9.99
C ILE A 113 -8.12 -16.00 -9.53
N ASN A 114 -7.06 -15.97 -10.34
CA ASN A 114 -5.81 -16.65 -10.00
C ASN A 114 -4.95 -15.77 -9.09
N ILE A 115 -4.67 -16.25 -7.87
CA ILE A 115 -3.75 -15.58 -6.95
C ILE A 115 -2.31 -15.82 -7.41
N LEU A 116 -1.54 -14.75 -7.61
CA LEU A 116 -0.12 -14.83 -7.93
C LEU A 116 0.65 -15.36 -6.71
N PRO A 117 1.43 -16.45 -6.84
CA PRO A 117 2.35 -16.86 -5.78
C PRO A 117 3.37 -15.75 -5.51
N TRP A 118 3.33 -15.19 -4.31
CA TRP A 118 4.20 -14.09 -3.92
C TRP A 118 5.29 -14.55 -2.95
N PRO A 119 6.55 -14.12 -3.10
CA PRO A 119 7.60 -14.42 -2.12
C PRO A 119 7.36 -13.69 -0.79
N ALA A 120 7.79 -14.31 0.31
CA ALA A 120 7.69 -13.68 1.64
C ALA A 120 8.67 -12.51 1.77
N LYS A 121 8.25 -11.45 2.49
CA LYS A 121 9.09 -10.27 2.79
C LYS A 121 9.67 -9.59 1.55
N SER A 122 8.87 -9.44 0.49
CA SER A 122 9.31 -8.81 -0.77
C SER A 122 8.54 -7.53 -1.10
N PRO A 123 8.60 -6.49 -0.23
CA PRO A 123 7.94 -5.22 -0.48
C PRO A 123 8.60 -4.45 -1.64
N ASP A 124 9.87 -4.68 -1.90
CA ASP A 124 10.64 -4.12 -3.01
C ASP A 124 10.09 -4.55 -4.40
N LEU A 125 9.50 -5.75 -4.46
CA LEU A 125 8.80 -6.24 -5.64
C LEU A 125 7.38 -5.67 -5.78
N ASN A 126 6.77 -5.14 -4.72
CA ASN A 126 5.39 -4.67 -4.78
C ASN A 126 5.32 -3.25 -5.40
N PRO A 127 4.72 -3.06 -6.60
CA PRO A 127 4.62 -1.74 -7.21
C PRO A 127 3.76 -0.76 -6.39
N MET A 128 2.88 -1.25 -5.52
CA MET A 128 2.02 -0.43 -4.65
C MET A 128 2.84 0.40 -3.65
N GLU A 129 4.00 -0.09 -3.22
CA GLU A 129 4.89 0.65 -2.31
C GLU A 129 5.33 2.00 -2.90
N HIS A 130 5.57 2.06 -4.21
CA HIS A 130 5.89 3.31 -4.89
C HIS A 130 4.68 4.24 -4.95
N LEU A 131 3.49 3.68 -5.18
CA LEU A 131 2.27 4.46 -5.22
C LEU A 131 1.95 5.07 -3.85
N TRP A 132 2.13 4.31 -2.77
CA TRP A 132 2.00 4.81 -1.42
C TRP A 132 2.99 5.93 -1.11
N ALA A 133 4.24 5.83 -1.59
CA ALA A 133 5.22 6.91 -1.43
C ALA A 133 4.81 8.20 -2.17
N ILE A 134 4.21 8.08 -3.36
CA ILE A 134 3.66 9.22 -4.11
C ILE A 134 2.53 9.88 -3.31
N ILE A 135 1.58 9.08 -2.82
CA ILE A 135 0.43 9.58 -2.05
C ILE A 135 0.91 10.23 -0.74
N ASP A 136 1.77 9.56 0.02
CA ASP A 136 2.34 10.09 1.27
C ASP A 136 3.07 11.42 1.05
N LYS A 137 3.84 11.55 -0.05
CA LYS A 137 4.50 12.81 -0.41
C LYS A 137 3.50 13.93 -0.70
N LYS A 138 2.37 13.64 -1.33
CA LYS A 138 1.32 14.65 -1.60
C LYS A 138 0.57 15.05 -0.33
N LEU A 139 0.24 14.09 0.55
CA LEU A 139 -0.40 14.36 1.83
C LEU A 139 0.46 15.27 2.72
N LYS A 140 1.77 15.11 2.68
CA LYS A 140 2.72 15.93 3.46
C LYS A 140 2.81 17.40 3.03
N LYS A 141 2.26 17.77 1.86
CA LYS A 141 2.34 19.16 1.36
C LYS A 141 1.53 20.15 2.19
N THR A 142 0.44 19.71 2.81
CA THR A 142 -0.35 20.56 3.71
C THR A 142 -0.71 19.77 4.98
N PRO A 143 -0.72 20.42 6.15
CA PRO A 143 -0.97 19.74 7.41
C PRO A 143 -2.40 19.21 7.45
N ILE A 144 -2.57 17.97 7.90
CA ILE A 144 -3.87 17.32 8.12
C ILE A 144 -4.12 17.30 9.62
N ARG A 145 -5.32 17.69 10.05
CA ARG A 145 -5.65 17.86 11.48
C ARG A 145 -6.71 16.88 11.98
N THR A 146 -7.53 16.31 11.08
CA THR A 146 -8.63 15.41 11.46
C THR A 146 -8.65 14.12 10.65
N ILE A 147 -9.28 13.06 11.18
CA ILE A 147 -9.43 11.79 10.47
C ILE A 147 -10.28 11.98 9.21
N GLN A 148 -11.30 12.82 9.28
CA GLN A 148 -12.16 13.13 8.14
C GLN A 148 -11.37 13.78 7.01
N GLU A 149 -10.57 14.80 7.32
CA GLU A 149 -9.68 15.45 6.35
C GLU A 149 -8.66 14.46 5.76
N LEU A 150 -8.10 13.58 6.58
CA LEU A 150 -7.20 12.52 6.12
C LEU A 150 -7.91 11.60 5.12
N ASN A 151 -9.11 11.14 5.45
CA ASN A 151 -9.90 10.24 4.62
C ASN A 151 -10.27 10.87 3.28
N GLU A 152 -10.75 12.10 3.30
CA GLU A 152 -11.13 12.83 2.10
C GLU A 152 -9.93 13.03 1.18
N ARG A 153 -8.81 13.49 1.74
CA ARG A 153 -7.61 13.72 0.96
C ARG A 153 -7.01 12.43 0.42
N LEU A 154 -7.01 11.36 1.21
CA LEU A 154 -6.58 10.04 0.73
C LEU A 154 -7.37 9.59 -0.49
N ARG A 155 -8.69 9.77 -0.50
CA ARG A 155 -9.55 9.46 -1.65
C ARG A 155 -9.25 10.34 -2.85
N ILE A 156 -9.13 11.66 -2.65
CA ILE A 156 -8.79 12.61 -3.71
C ILE A 156 -7.44 12.24 -4.33
N GLU A 157 -6.43 12.00 -3.50
CA GLU A 157 -5.09 11.71 -3.98
C GLU A 157 -5.02 10.36 -4.70
N TRP A 158 -5.74 9.35 -4.21
CA TRP A 158 -5.89 8.05 -4.88
C TRP A 158 -6.53 8.21 -6.27
N LEU A 159 -7.67 8.90 -6.36
CA LEU A 159 -8.37 9.12 -7.63
C LEU A 159 -7.60 10.05 -8.59
N SER A 160 -6.72 10.90 -8.07
CA SER A 160 -5.86 11.78 -8.88
C SER A 160 -4.66 11.07 -9.51
N VAL A 161 -4.43 9.79 -9.19
CA VAL A 161 -3.33 9.03 -9.78
C VAL A 161 -3.67 8.76 -11.24
N GLU A 162 -2.87 9.30 -12.14
CA GLU A 162 -3.04 9.03 -13.56
C GLU A 162 -2.81 7.55 -13.89
N SER A 163 -3.62 7.04 -14.83
CA SER A 163 -3.46 5.68 -15.36
C SER A 163 -2.07 5.42 -15.94
N THR A 164 -1.40 6.46 -16.47
CA THR A 164 -0.04 6.39 -16.99
C THR A 164 0.98 6.01 -15.90
N VAL A 165 0.78 6.45 -14.66
CA VAL A 165 1.62 6.10 -13.51
C VAL A 165 1.43 4.62 -13.18
N CYS A 166 0.18 4.15 -13.08
CA CYS A 166 -0.12 2.74 -12.82
C CYS A 166 0.44 1.82 -13.90
N ALA A 167 0.27 2.19 -15.18
CA ALA A 167 0.82 1.46 -16.31
C ALA A 167 2.35 1.35 -16.26
N LYS A 168 3.05 2.44 -15.92
CA LYS A 168 4.52 2.44 -15.76
C LYS A 168 4.97 1.55 -14.61
N LEU A 169 4.27 1.59 -13.47
CA LEU A 169 4.57 0.74 -12.33
C LEU A 169 4.44 -0.74 -12.68
N ILE A 170 3.36 -1.14 -13.35
CA ILE A 170 3.15 -2.54 -13.76
C ILE A 170 4.18 -2.96 -14.81
N LYS A 171 4.47 -2.10 -15.80
CA LYS A 171 5.52 -2.37 -16.80
C LYS A 171 6.93 -2.48 -16.21
N SER A 172 7.17 -1.96 -15.00
CA SER A 172 8.46 -2.09 -14.31
C SER A 172 8.70 -3.48 -13.70
N MET A 173 7.65 -4.30 -13.54
CA MET A 173 7.73 -5.59 -12.84
C MET A 173 8.76 -6.57 -13.41
N PRO A 174 8.87 -6.78 -14.73
CA PRO A 174 9.90 -7.67 -15.28
C PRO A 174 11.32 -7.24 -14.91
N ILE A 175 11.58 -5.93 -14.88
CA ILE A 175 12.88 -5.38 -14.52
C ILE A 175 13.17 -5.60 -13.04
N ARG A 176 12.20 -5.34 -12.15
CA ARG A 176 12.32 -5.60 -10.70
C ARG A 176 12.63 -7.07 -10.41
N ILE A 177 11.91 -7.97 -11.08
CA ILE A 177 12.13 -9.41 -10.94
C ILE A 177 13.54 -9.77 -11.40
N ALA A 178 13.99 -9.26 -12.55
CA ALA A 178 15.34 -9.51 -13.06
C ALA A 178 16.43 -9.00 -12.09
N GLN A 179 16.22 -7.84 -11.47
CA GLN A 179 17.12 -7.30 -10.45
C GLN A 179 17.14 -8.18 -9.19
N CYS A 180 15.99 -8.66 -8.74
CA CYS A 180 15.90 -9.55 -7.57
C CYS A 180 16.61 -10.89 -7.84
N ILE A 181 16.44 -11.46 -9.03
CA ILE A 181 17.16 -12.66 -9.47
C ILE A 181 18.67 -12.41 -9.49
N LYS A 182 19.11 -11.28 -10.07
CA LYS A 182 20.52 -10.88 -10.09
C LYS A 182 21.10 -10.72 -8.69
N ALA A 183 20.30 -10.20 -7.75
CA ALA A 183 20.64 -10.07 -6.34
C ALA A 183 20.50 -11.39 -5.56
N LYS A 184 20.16 -12.51 -6.23
CA LYS A 184 19.94 -13.84 -5.62
C LYS A 184 18.91 -13.80 -4.48
N GLY A 185 17.83 -13.05 -4.66
CA GLY A 185 16.79 -12.84 -3.65
C GLY A 185 17.13 -11.77 -2.60
N GLY A 186 18.24 -11.04 -2.77
CA GLY A 186 18.54 -9.84 -2.01
C GLY A 186 17.62 -8.67 -2.37
N ALA A 187 17.63 -7.64 -1.52
CA ALA A 187 16.82 -6.44 -1.70
C ALA A 187 17.22 -5.68 -2.97
N ILE A 188 16.23 -5.14 -3.68
CA ILE A 188 16.42 -4.24 -4.82
C ILE A 188 16.12 -2.80 -4.43
N ASP A 189 16.77 -1.85 -5.11
CA ASP A 189 16.47 -0.42 -4.93
C ASP A 189 15.05 -0.09 -5.42
N LYS A 190 14.33 0.70 -4.63
CA LYS A 190 13.02 1.27 -4.95
C LYS A 190 13.20 2.49 -5.86
#